data_AF-A0A838THL3-F1
#
_entry.id   AF-A0A838THL3-F1
#
_cell.length_a   1.000
_cell.length_b   1.000
_cell.length_c   1.000
_cell.angle_alpha   90.00
_cell.angle_beta   90.00
_cell.angle_gamma   90.00
#
_symmetry.space_group_name_H-M   'P 1'
#
loop_
_entity.id
_entity.type
_entity.pdbx_description
1 polymer ?
#
loop_
_entity_poly.entity_id
_entity_poly.type
_entity_poly.pdbx_seq_one_letter_code
_entity_poly.pdbx_strand_id
1 'polypeptide(L)'
;MFPNPVPAQPLRRCRQGHDRECGTLRLGNRGCHYVNGHGAIDDDGGQVTFDLRATQSDNRASADFLSFCDPAAGVCLTNAEIRSVVISGNTAEFDGTAHLDDGTTVTYKVDVTDNGEQSALDTISIGLSDGYFASGNLTSGDIRID
;
A
#
# COMPACT_ATOMS: atom_id res chain seq x y z
N MET A 1 -9.29 -35.36 -35.78
CA MET A 1 -9.26 -35.54 -34.31
C MET A 1 -8.53 -34.33 -33.74
N PHE A 2 -9.25 -33.27 -33.38
CA PHE A 2 -8.66 -32.05 -32.81
C PHE A 2 -8.81 -32.12 -31.28
N PRO A 3 -7.78 -31.78 -30.48
CA PRO A 3 -7.86 -31.88 -29.03
C PRO A 3 -8.83 -30.82 -28.48
N ASN A 4 -9.63 -31.24 -27.49
CA ASN A 4 -10.56 -30.38 -26.76
C ASN A 4 -9.80 -29.28 -26.00
N PRO A 5 -10.30 -28.03 -25.97
CA PRO A 5 -9.73 -26.97 -25.16
C PRO A 5 -9.96 -27.24 -23.67
N VAL A 6 -8.89 -27.06 -22.89
CA VAL A 6 -8.88 -27.18 -21.43
C VAL A 6 -9.71 -26.04 -20.83
N PRO A 7 -10.65 -26.29 -19.90
CA PRO A 7 -11.39 -25.22 -19.24
C PRO A 7 -10.44 -24.42 -18.33
N ALA A 8 -10.35 -23.10 -18.58
CA ALA A 8 -9.65 -22.17 -17.72
C ALA A 8 -10.29 -22.16 -16.32
N GLN A 9 -9.47 -22.25 -15.28
CA GLN A 9 -9.92 -22.23 -13.90
C GLN A 9 -10.54 -20.87 -13.54
N PRO A 10 -11.60 -20.82 -12.72
CA PRO A 10 -12.20 -19.56 -12.31
C PRO A 10 -11.25 -18.80 -11.36
N LEU A 11 -11.01 -17.54 -11.67
CA LEU A 11 -10.33 -16.58 -10.79
C LEU A 11 -11.04 -16.56 -9.43
N ARG A 12 -10.23 -16.63 -8.36
CA ARG A 12 -10.70 -16.71 -6.97
C ARG A 12 -11.56 -15.49 -6.67
N ARG A 13 -12.83 -15.73 -6.33
CA ARG A 13 -13.76 -14.72 -5.82
C ARG A 13 -13.18 -14.08 -4.55
N CYS A 14 -13.10 -12.76 -4.52
CA CYS A 14 -12.99 -11.99 -3.28
C CYS A 14 -14.17 -12.36 -2.37
N ARG A 15 -13.87 -12.92 -1.19
CA ARG A 15 -14.87 -13.41 -0.23
C ARG A 15 -15.37 -12.23 0.62
N GLN A 16 -16.47 -11.64 0.15
CA GLN A 16 -17.56 -10.98 0.88
C GLN A 16 -17.33 -10.76 2.39
N GLY A 17 -17.11 -9.50 2.81
CA GLY A 17 -17.03 -9.17 4.23
C GLY A 17 -17.08 -7.70 4.66
N HIS A 18 -17.34 -6.71 3.78
CA HIS A 18 -17.89 -5.35 4.10
C HIS A 18 -17.83 -4.43 2.85
N ASP A 19 -18.20 -4.97 1.69
CA ASP A 19 -18.04 -4.29 0.40
C ASP A 19 -19.22 -3.35 0.12
N ARG A 20 -19.05 -2.05 0.34
CA ARG A 20 -19.82 -1.03 -0.38
C ARG A 20 -18.92 -0.40 -1.43
N GLU A 21 -19.14 -0.89 -2.65
CA GLU A 21 -19.00 -0.20 -3.93
C GLU A 21 -17.62 -0.22 -4.60
N CYS A 22 -17.04 -1.41 -4.76
CA CYS A 22 -16.37 -1.74 -6.02
C CYS A 22 -17.42 -2.21 -7.06
N GLY A 23 -17.93 -1.27 -7.86
CA GLY A 23 -19.10 -1.45 -8.73
C GLY A 23 -18.96 -2.55 -9.79
N THR A 24 -19.94 -3.44 -9.81
CA THR A 24 -20.06 -4.61 -10.71
C THR A 24 -20.47 -4.21 -12.15
N LEU A 25 -19.67 -4.67 -13.13
CA LEU A 25 -19.99 -5.09 -14.51
C LEU A 25 -20.72 -4.11 -15.46
N ARG A 26 -19.98 -3.48 -16.39
CA ARG A 26 -20.30 -3.41 -17.84
C ARG A 26 -19.01 -3.24 -18.66
N LEU A 27 -18.63 -4.27 -19.40
CA LEU A 27 -17.74 -4.23 -20.58
C LEU A 27 -16.52 -3.29 -20.45
N GLY A 28 -15.62 -3.62 -19.54
CA GLY A 28 -14.31 -2.99 -19.38
C GLY A 28 -13.69 -3.50 -18.09
N ASN A 29 -12.53 -4.15 -18.19
CA ASN A 29 -11.72 -4.57 -17.05
C ASN A 29 -11.38 -3.33 -16.22
N ARG A 30 -12.11 -3.11 -15.14
CA ARG A 30 -11.96 -1.96 -14.25
C ARG A 30 -11.99 -2.50 -12.84
N GLY A 31 -10.84 -3.08 -12.47
CA GLY A 31 -10.64 -3.77 -11.20
C GLY A 31 -10.44 -2.74 -10.10
N CYS A 32 -11.00 -3.02 -8.92
CA CYS A 32 -10.47 -2.38 -7.73
C CYS A 32 -9.15 -3.03 -7.41
N HIS A 33 -8.13 -2.20 -7.26
CA HIS A 33 -6.82 -2.61 -6.83
C HIS A 33 -6.72 -2.44 -5.32
N TYR A 34 -6.15 -3.43 -4.66
CA TYR A 34 -5.93 -3.44 -3.22
C TYR A 34 -4.44 -3.42 -2.96
N VAL A 35 -4.02 -2.51 -2.09
CA VAL A 35 -2.66 -2.49 -1.57
C VAL A 35 -2.71 -2.75 -0.09
N ASN A 36 -2.08 -3.84 0.34
CA ASN A 36 -1.89 -4.17 1.73
C ASN A 36 -0.40 -4.33 1.96
N GLY A 37 0.18 -3.47 2.78
CA GLY A 37 1.58 -3.54 3.15
C GLY A 37 1.68 -3.46 4.66
N HIS A 38 2.45 -4.35 5.25
CA HIS A 38 2.80 -4.24 6.66
C HIS A 38 4.20 -4.77 6.82
N GLY A 39 4.96 -4.20 7.75
CA GLY A 39 6.31 -4.65 7.96
C GLY A 39 7.18 -3.66 8.67
N ALA A 40 8.47 -3.91 8.54
CA ALA A 40 9.49 -3.05 9.09
C ALA A 40 10.67 -2.93 8.15
N ILE A 41 11.33 -1.77 8.21
CA ILE A 41 12.65 -1.53 7.63
C ILE A 41 13.62 -1.20 8.77
N ASP A 42 14.90 -1.55 8.60
CA ASP A 42 15.95 -1.04 9.49
C ASP A 42 16.43 0.32 8.96
N ASP A 43 16.48 1.30 9.86
CA ASP A 43 17.10 2.61 9.65
C ASP A 43 18.33 2.76 10.57
N ASP A 44 19.19 3.74 10.31
CA ASP A 44 20.49 3.94 10.98
C ASP A 44 20.36 4.06 12.51
N GLY A 45 19.17 4.42 13.02
CA GLY A 45 18.87 4.55 14.44
C GLY A 45 17.93 3.49 15.07
N GLY A 46 17.31 2.61 14.28
CA GLY A 46 16.34 1.66 14.81
C GLY A 46 15.41 1.03 13.77
N GLN A 47 14.40 0.31 14.26
CA GLN A 47 13.42 -0.34 13.40
C GLN A 47 12.23 0.60 13.15
N VAL A 48 12.00 0.90 11.88
CA VAL A 48 10.86 1.66 11.41
C VAL A 48 9.75 0.70 11.04
N THR A 49 8.56 0.90 11.58
CA THR A 49 7.40 0.03 11.34
C THR A 49 6.35 0.75 10.52
N PHE A 50 5.67 0.02 9.65
CA PHE A 50 4.55 0.56 8.88
C PHE A 50 3.44 -0.47 8.70
N ASP A 51 2.23 0.03 8.53
CA ASP A 51 1.05 -0.72 8.14
C ASP A 51 0.18 0.17 7.27
N LEU A 52 -0.14 -0.29 6.08
CA LEU A 52 -0.88 0.43 5.07
C LEU A 52 -1.91 -0.48 4.44
N ARG A 53 -3.13 0.05 4.34
CA ARG A 53 -4.25 -0.58 3.64
C ARG A 53 -4.91 0.49 2.80
N ALA A 54 -4.88 0.28 1.50
CA ALA A 54 -5.49 1.18 0.55
C ALA A 54 -6.24 0.40 -0.52
N THR A 55 -7.33 0.98 -0.97
CA THR A 55 -8.15 0.49 -2.06
C THR A 55 -8.23 1.57 -3.12
N GLN A 56 -7.87 1.22 -4.36
CA GLN A 56 -8.05 2.07 -5.52
C GLN A 56 -9.17 1.50 -6.40
N SER A 57 -10.21 2.31 -6.63
CA SER A 57 -11.25 2.08 -7.63
C SER A 57 -11.10 3.12 -8.74
N ASP A 58 -11.72 2.89 -9.91
CA ASP A 58 -11.55 3.66 -11.15
C ASP A 58 -11.47 5.19 -11.00
N ASN A 59 -12.21 5.75 -10.05
CA ASN A 59 -12.33 7.18 -9.86
C ASN A 59 -12.06 7.63 -8.41
N ARG A 60 -11.64 6.71 -7.55
CA ARG A 60 -11.44 7.00 -6.12
C ARG A 60 -10.43 6.05 -5.53
N ALA A 61 -9.37 6.63 -4.99
CA ALA A 61 -8.50 5.91 -4.08
C ALA A 61 -8.82 6.28 -2.64
N SER A 62 -8.63 5.34 -1.73
CA SER A 62 -8.85 5.55 -0.29
C SER A 62 -7.86 4.68 0.47
N ALA A 63 -7.03 5.27 1.33
CA ALA A 63 -6.50 4.50 2.46
C ALA A 63 -7.63 4.25 3.42
N ASP A 64 -7.81 2.99 3.76
CA ASP A 64 -8.56 2.62 4.94
C ASP A 64 -7.72 2.84 6.20
N PHE A 65 -6.39 2.67 6.09
CA PHE A 65 -5.47 2.79 7.21
C PHE A 65 -4.04 3.05 6.72
N LEU A 66 -3.35 4.03 7.32
CA LEU A 66 -1.91 4.20 7.17
C LEU A 66 -1.33 4.54 8.54
N SER A 67 -0.39 3.72 8.99
CA SER A 67 0.38 3.89 10.20
C SER A 67 1.85 3.77 9.84
N PHE A 68 2.65 4.68 10.34
CA PHE A 68 4.10 4.68 10.17
C PHE A 68 4.73 5.21 11.45
N CYS A 69 5.75 4.54 11.96
CA CYS A 69 6.41 4.98 13.18
C CYS A 69 7.89 4.62 13.15
N ASP A 70 8.71 5.66 13.23
CA ASP A 70 10.13 5.61 13.49
C ASP A 70 10.41 6.13 14.90
N PRO A 71 10.63 5.23 15.87
CA PRO A 71 10.95 5.62 17.24
C PRO A 71 12.36 6.21 17.38
N ALA A 72 13.26 5.98 16.43
CA ALA A 72 14.63 6.49 16.47
C ALA A 72 14.70 7.98 16.11
N ALA A 73 13.96 8.39 15.06
CA ALA A 73 13.77 9.80 14.73
C ALA A 73 12.67 10.49 15.56
N GLY A 74 11.83 9.72 16.27
CA GLY A 74 10.67 10.25 17.00
C GLY A 74 9.53 10.69 16.08
N VAL A 75 9.40 10.05 14.91
CA VAL A 75 8.44 10.39 13.86
C VAL A 75 7.39 9.30 13.77
N CYS A 76 6.16 9.56 14.24
CA CYS A 76 5.05 8.63 14.11
C CYS A 76 3.81 9.32 13.53
N LEU A 77 3.26 8.73 12.46
CA LEU A 77 2.05 9.17 11.78
C LEU A 77 0.84 8.50 12.44
N THR A 78 -0.06 9.31 12.98
CA THR A 78 -1.24 8.80 13.70
C THR A 78 -2.54 9.00 12.93
N ASN A 79 -2.61 10.03 12.08
CA ASN A 79 -3.86 10.41 11.42
C ASN A 79 -3.62 10.80 9.96
N ALA A 80 -3.18 9.82 9.16
CA ALA A 80 -2.89 10.00 7.76
C ALA A 80 -4.16 9.96 6.89
N GLU A 81 -4.37 11.03 6.14
CA GLU A 81 -5.36 11.16 5.08
C GLU A 81 -4.66 10.95 3.74
N ILE A 82 -5.10 9.97 2.95
CA ILE A 82 -4.63 9.79 1.57
C ILE A 82 -5.40 10.72 0.66
N ARG A 83 -4.67 11.48 -0.15
CA ARG A 83 -5.22 12.36 -1.19
C ARG A 83 -5.16 11.73 -2.57
N SER A 84 -4.13 10.94 -2.84
CA SER A 84 -3.92 10.33 -4.14
C SER A 84 -3.17 9.02 -3.99
N VAL A 85 -3.57 8.07 -4.84
CA VAL A 85 -2.92 6.76 -4.95
C VAL A 85 -2.78 6.46 -6.42
N VAL A 86 -1.61 5.99 -6.81
CA VAL A 86 -1.32 5.56 -8.16
C VAL A 86 -0.70 4.18 -8.09
N ILE A 87 -1.46 3.17 -8.51
CA ILE A 87 -0.96 1.81 -8.62
C ILE A 87 -0.51 1.57 -10.06
N SER A 88 0.73 1.12 -10.23
CA SER A 88 1.35 0.85 -11.52
C SER A 88 2.06 -0.50 -11.47
N GLY A 89 1.39 -1.54 -11.95
CA GLY A 89 1.93 -2.91 -11.92
C GLY A 89 2.14 -3.40 -10.48
N ASN A 90 3.39 -3.61 -10.11
CA ASN A 90 3.82 -4.05 -8.77
C ASN A 90 4.30 -2.89 -7.88
N THR A 91 4.04 -1.65 -8.28
CA THR A 91 4.36 -0.45 -7.50
C THR A 91 3.09 0.30 -7.12
N ALA A 92 3.10 0.92 -5.95
CA ALA A 92 2.04 1.85 -5.55
C ALA A 92 2.66 3.11 -4.93
N GLU A 93 2.22 4.25 -5.42
CA GLU A 93 2.57 5.57 -4.88
C GLU A 93 1.34 6.13 -4.14
N PHE A 94 1.57 6.66 -2.95
CA PHE A 94 0.57 7.31 -2.10
C PHE A 94 1.06 8.70 -1.75
N ASP A 95 0.18 9.69 -1.82
CA ASP A 95 0.44 10.98 -1.22
C ASP A 95 -0.77 11.47 -0.43
N GLY A 96 -0.49 12.30 0.56
CA GLY A 96 -1.50 12.72 1.50
C GLY A 96 -1.02 13.73 2.53
N THR A 97 -1.89 13.96 3.51
CA THR A 97 -1.60 14.78 4.68
C THR A 97 -1.72 13.94 5.93
N ALA A 98 -0.79 14.08 6.87
CA ALA A 98 -0.81 13.35 8.13
C ALA A 98 -0.46 14.27 9.29
N HIS A 99 -0.82 13.83 10.49
CA HIS A 99 -0.39 14.44 11.73
C HIS A 99 0.68 13.58 12.39
N LEU A 100 1.76 14.25 12.79
CA LEU A 100 2.79 13.72 13.65
C LEU A 100 2.34 13.75 15.12
N ASP A 101 2.96 12.90 15.96
CA ASP A 101 2.69 12.85 17.41
C ASP A 101 2.92 14.18 18.14
N ASP A 102 3.79 15.04 17.61
CA ASP A 102 4.05 16.38 18.13
C ASP A 102 2.95 17.41 17.77
N GLY A 103 1.95 17.00 17.00
CA GLY A 103 0.85 17.84 16.51
C GLY A 103 1.13 18.56 15.19
N THR A 104 2.31 18.37 14.60
CA THR A 104 2.68 18.97 13.31
C THR A 104 1.91 18.30 12.17
N THR A 105 1.32 19.12 11.31
CA THR A 105 0.70 18.64 10.06
C THR A 105 1.73 18.64 8.95
N VAL A 106 1.94 17.47 8.33
CA VAL A 106 2.88 17.28 7.22
C VAL A 106 2.16 16.69 6.02
N THR A 107 2.69 16.94 4.82
CA THR A 107 2.35 16.09 3.67
C THR A 107 3.34 14.94 3.59
N TYR A 108 2.86 13.77 3.25
CA TYR A 108 3.70 12.59 3.04
C TYR A 108 3.59 12.11 1.61
N LYS A 109 4.65 11.46 1.14
CA LYS A 109 4.67 10.65 -0.06
C LYS A 109 5.27 9.30 0.30
N VAL A 110 4.56 8.22 -0.01
CA VAL A 110 4.97 6.84 0.24
C VAL A 110 5.01 6.10 -1.09
N ASP A 111 6.12 5.46 -1.37
CA ASP A 111 6.32 4.62 -2.54
C ASP A 111 6.59 3.19 -2.06
N VAL A 112 5.79 2.23 -2.52
CA VAL A 112 5.99 0.81 -2.23
C VAL A 112 6.16 0.01 -3.50
N THR A 113 6.97 -1.03 -3.44
CA THR A 113 7.18 -1.98 -4.54
C THR A 113 7.13 -3.40 -3.99
N ASP A 114 6.22 -4.20 -4.54
CA ASP A 114 6.12 -5.65 -4.36
C ASP A 114 7.12 -6.32 -5.33
N ASN A 115 8.19 -6.90 -4.81
CA ASN A 115 9.21 -7.57 -5.61
C ASN A 115 9.01 -9.10 -5.68
N GLY A 116 7.81 -9.60 -5.37
CA GLY A 116 7.38 -10.99 -5.52
C GLY A 116 7.40 -11.80 -4.22
N GLU A 117 7.11 -13.11 -4.30
CA GLU A 117 6.83 -14.02 -3.16
C GLU A 117 7.87 -14.05 -2.01
N GLN A 118 9.07 -13.48 -2.22
CA GLN A 118 10.04 -13.27 -1.17
C GLN A 118 9.88 -11.85 -0.60
N SER A 119 9.02 -11.71 0.39
CA SER A 119 8.66 -10.45 1.05
C SER A 119 9.85 -9.60 1.56
N ALA A 120 11.02 -10.22 1.75
CA ALA A 120 12.27 -9.53 2.12
C ALA A 120 12.89 -8.68 0.99
N LEU A 121 12.38 -8.78 -0.24
CA LEU A 121 12.80 -7.95 -1.37
C LEU A 121 11.89 -6.75 -1.59
N ASP A 122 10.72 -6.71 -0.95
CA ASP A 122 9.83 -5.57 -1.07
C ASP A 122 10.51 -4.33 -0.54
N THR A 123 10.23 -3.20 -1.17
CA THR A 123 10.83 -1.92 -0.81
C THR A 123 9.75 -0.92 -0.50
N ILE A 124 10.02 -0.11 0.52
CA ILE A 124 9.22 1.05 0.87
C ILE A 124 10.12 2.27 0.96
N SER A 125 9.60 3.41 0.53
CA SER A 125 10.19 4.72 0.74
C SER A 125 9.10 5.67 1.23
N ILE A 126 9.44 6.53 2.17
CA ILE A 126 8.57 7.58 2.68
C ILE A 126 9.34 8.89 2.77
N GLY A 127 8.73 9.96 2.28
CA GLY A 127 9.21 11.32 2.44
C GLY A 127 8.13 12.19 3.05
N LEU A 128 8.52 13.04 4.00
CA LEU A 128 7.66 14.02 4.66
C LEU A 128 8.08 15.45 4.29
N SER A 129 7.14 16.40 4.33
CA SER A 129 7.39 17.80 3.99
C SER A 129 8.29 18.56 4.97
N ASP A 130 8.48 18.03 6.18
CA ASP A 130 9.38 18.56 7.19
C ASP A 130 10.86 18.24 6.91
N GLY A 131 11.12 17.40 5.90
CA GLY A 131 12.46 16.98 5.48
C GLY A 131 12.84 15.57 5.95
N TYR A 132 11.99 14.88 6.70
CA TYR A 132 12.22 13.48 7.06
C TYR A 132 12.09 12.58 5.82
N PHE A 133 12.99 11.61 5.70
CA PHE A 133 12.98 10.62 4.64
C PHE A 133 13.51 9.29 5.19
N ALA A 134 12.80 8.20 4.88
CA ALA A 134 13.23 6.85 5.19
C ALA A 134 12.94 5.92 4.01
N SER A 135 13.85 5.00 3.71
CA SER A 135 13.69 4.04 2.63
C SER A 135 14.49 2.78 2.91
N GLY A 136 13.97 1.63 2.51
CA GLY A 136 14.71 0.38 2.67
C GLY A 136 13.98 -0.83 2.13
N ASN A 137 14.67 -1.96 2.19
CA ASN A 137 14.07 -3.28 2.02
C ASN A 137 13.36 -3.69 3.30
N LEU A 138 12.27 -4.45 3.16
CA LEU A 138 11.61 -5.04 4.32
C LEU A 138 12.53 -6.03 5.02
N THR A 139 12.73 -5.79 6.30
CA THR A 139 13.42 -6.72 7.21
C THR A 139 12.42 -7.72 7.79
N SER A 140 11.12 -7.36 7.77
CA SER A 140 9.99 -8.23 8.10
C SER A 140 8.71 -7.71 7.46
N GLY A 141 7.69 -8.56 7.34
CA GLY A 141 6.40 -8.21 6.74
C GLY A 141 6.29 -8.60 5.27
N ASP A 142 5.31 -8.03 4.56
CA ASP A 142 4.99 -8.28 3.15
C ASP A 142 4.20 -7.09 2.56
N ILE A 143 4.50 -6.72 1.31
CA ILE A 143 3.70 -5.78 0.52
C ILE A 143 3.03 -6.54 -0.60
N ARG A 144 1.70 -6.46 -0.65
CA ARG A 144 0.89 -7.13 -1.65
C ARG A 144 0.00 -6.16 -2.39
N ILE A 145 0.13 -6.18 -3.72
CA ILE A 145 -0.69 -5.40 -4.65
C ILE A 145 -1.48 -6.39 -5.53
N ASP A 146 -2.81 -6.32 -5.50
CA ASP A 146 -3.75 -7.17 -6.28
C ASP A 146 -4.75 -6.31 -7.06
#